data_AF-A0A660WD53-F1
#
_entry.id   AF-A0A660WD53-F1
#
_cell.length_a   1.000
_cell.length_b   1.000
_cell.length_c   1.000
_cell.angle_alpha   90.00
_cell.angle_beta   90.00
_cell.angle_gamma   90.00
#
_symmetry.space_group_name_H-M   'P 1'
#
loop_
_entity.id
_entity.type
_entity.pdbx_description
1 polymer ?
#
loop_
_entity_poly.entity_id
_entity_poly.type
_entity_poly.pdbx_seq_one_letter_code
_entity_poly.pdbx_strand_id
1 'polypeptide(L)'
;MEDGEQQPPTHQGGEKEHYCSIHPDTRAFKKCPVCGKYFCARCLVHYYGVYYCEACGAEHSPKRPTRKRQDIPTRTTTAPTDAAPLPDRYNESPKARRALTLALVGLIPGVGLVLDVIALIVTFGAFSELSEIRGMRGTGRAVAAMLIALVWLAAQLVAAVLLLQHYSS
;
A
#
# COMPACT_ATOMS: atom_id res chain seq x y z
N MET A 1 6.28 -8.47 32.79
CA MET A 1 6.50 -8.25 31.36
C MET A 1 5.39 -7.32 30.93
N GLU A 2 5.77 -6.07 30.70
CA GLU A 2 4.96 -4.88 30.91
C GLU A 2 4.26 -4.48 29.61
N ASP A 3 2.94 -4.31 29.67
CA ASP A 3 2.12 -3.82 28.58
C ASP A 3 2.43 -2.33 28.35
N GLY A 4 3.15 -2.04 27.26
CA GLY A 4 3.55 -0.69 26.88
C GLY A 4 2.35 0.15 26.43
N GLU A 5 1.85 0.97 27.34
CA GLU A 5 0.80 1.95 27.11
C GLU A 5 1.28 3.01 26.11
N GLN A 6 0.77 2.95 24.87
CA GLN A 6 1.10 3.90 23.81
C GLN A 6 0.46 5.26 24.13
N GLN A 7 1.27 6.15 24.67
CA GLN A 7 0.91 7.53 24.98
C GLN A 7 0.51 8.27 23.68
N PRO A 8 -0.69 8.85 23.59
CA PRO A 8 -1.14 9.54 22.40
C PRO A 8 -0.28 10.79 22.15
N PRO A 9 0.04 11.12 20.88
CA PRO A 9 0.92 12.24 20.55
C PRO A 9 0.30 13.56 21.02
N THR A 10 0.92 14.17 22.04
CA THR A 10 0.59 15.50 22.52
C THR A 10 1.12 16.54 21.54
N HIS A 11 0.27 17.03 20.63
CA HIS A 11 0.53 18.22 19.84
C HIS A 11 0.43 19.46 20.74
N GLN A 12 1.53 19.82 21.41
CA GLN A 12 1.65 21.07 22.18
C GLN A 12 2.16 22.20 21.29
N GLY A 13 1.22 22.98 20.75
CA GLY A 13 1.46 24.30 20.19
C GLY A 13 0.16 25.08 20.33
N GLY A 14 0.21 26.30 20.88
CA GLY A 14 -0.95 27.19 21.04
C GLY A 14 -1.51 27.68 19.70
N GLU A 15 -2.03 26.75 18.90
CA GLU A 15 -2.62 27.01 17.61
C GLU A 15 -3.95 27.73 17.84
N LYS A 16 -4.04 28.97 17.34
CA LYS A 16 -5.29 29.72 17.31
C LYS A 16 -6.36 28.83 16.67
N GLU A 17 -7.46 28.59 17.37
CA GLU A 17 -8.53 27.75 16.86
C GLU A 17 -9.09 28.39 15.59
N HIS A 18 -8.92 27.69 14.47
CA HIS A 18 -9.46 28.09 13.18
C HIS A 18 -10.78 27.35 12.93
N TYR A 19 -11.77 28.05 12.39
CA TYR A 19 -13.07 27.49 12.02
C TYR A 19 -13.17 27.27 10.52
N CYS A 20 -14.03 26.33 10.11
CA CYS A 20 -14.21 26.02 8.70
C CYS A 20 -14.87 27.20 7.96
N SER A 21 -14.31 27.57 6.82
CA SER A 21 -14.86 28.67 6.00
C SER A 21 -16.24 28.39 5.40
N ILE A 22 -16.70 27.14 5.39
CA ILE A 22 -18.05 26.74 4.95
C ILE A 22 -18.98 26.54 6.14
N HIS A 23 -18.46 25.96 7.23
CA HIS A 23 -19.21 25.67 8.45
C HIS A 23 -18.57 26.42 9.63
N PRO A 24 -18.96 27.68 9.91
CA PRO A 24 -18.31 28.50 10.93
C PRO A 24 -18.42 27.90 12.33
N ASP A 25 -19.41 27.04 12.59
CA ASP A 25 -19.59 26.35 13.88
C ASP A 25 -18.70 25.09 14.03
N THR A 26 -17.96 24.72 12.99
CA THR A 26 -17.12 23.51 12.98
C THR A 26 -15.64 23.87 12.99
N ARG A 27 -14.89 23.33 13.94
CA ARG A 27 -13.43 23.48 14.00
C ARG A 27 -12.78 22.96 12.71
N ALA A 28 -11.87 23.74 12.15
CA ALA A 28 -11.14 23.36 10.96
C ALA A 28 -10.11 22.26 11.27
N PHE A 29 -9.90 21.39 10.29
CA PHE A 29 -8.94 20.30 10.38
C PHE A 29 -7.60 20.69 9.73
N LYS A 30 -7.64 21.22 8.50
CA LYS A 30 -6.44 21.67 7.76
C LYS A 30 -6.73 22.88 6.87
N LYS A 31 -5.64 23.58 6.51
CA LYS A 31 -5.62 24.68 5.54
C LYS A 31 -5.46 24.12 4.12
N CYS A 32 -6.25 24.61 3.17
CA CYS A 32 -6.04 24.31 1.75
C CYS A 32 -4.76 25.02 1.27
N PRO A 33 -3.79 24.33 0.65
CA PRO A 33 -2.52 24.94 0.24
C PRO A 33 -2.68 25.92 -0.93
N VAL A 34 -3.77 25.80 -1.71
CA VAL A 34 -4.01 26.64 -2.89
C VAL A 34 -4.68 27.96 -2.49
N CYS A 35 -5.84 27.90 -1.84
CA CYS A 35 -6.60 29.12 -1.51
C CYS A 35 -6.28 29.68 -0.11
N GLY A 36 -5.50 28.94 0.71
CA GLY A 36 -5.10 29.37 2.04
C GLY A 36 -6.22 29.42 3.10
N LYS A 37 -7.42 28.95 2.80
CA LYS A 37 -8.54 28.92 3.75
C LYS A 37 -8.55 27.63 4.58
N TYR A 38 -9.16 27.67 5.77
CA TYR A 38 -9.28 26.55 6.69
C TYR A 38 -10.60 25.80 6.50
N PHE A 39 -10.56 24.46 6.46
CA PHE A 39 -11.72 23.62 6.22
C PHE A 39 -11.80 22.46 7.21
N CYS A 40 -13.02 22.02 7.54
CA CYS A 40 -13.23 20.81 8.32
C CYS A 40 -12.95 19.56 7.47
N ALA A 41 -12.82 18.40 8.13
CA ALA A 41 -12.48 17.14 7.46
C ALA A 41 -13.49 16.73 6.36
N ARG A 42 -14.75 17.21 6.44
CA ARG A 42 -15.79 16.92 5.43
C ARG A 42 -15.67 17.76 4.16
N CYS A 43 -15.15 18.98 4.25
CA CYS A 43 -15.00 19.89 3.11
C CYS A 43 -13.64 19.73 2.40
N LEU A 44 -12.75 18.88 2.94
CA LEU A 44 -11.45 18.59 2.35
C LEU A 44 -11.50 17.31 1.52
N VAL A 45 -10.93 17.37 0.32
CA VAL A 45 -10.68 16.23 -0.55
C VAL A 45 -9.21 15.88 -0.53
N HIS A 46 -8.89 14.59 -0.43
CA HIS A 46 -7.52 14.08 -0.34
C HIS A 46 -7.02 13.60 -1.72
N TYR A 47 -6.01 14.26 -2.25
CA TYR A 47 -5.37 13.93 -3.52
C TYR A 47 -3.86 13.82 -3.34
N TYR A 48 -3.29 12.67 -3.72
CA TYR A 48 -1.84 12.44 -3.71
C TYR A 48 -1.13 12.80 -2.39
N GLY A 49 -1.77 12.55 -1.24
CA GLY A 49 -1.18 12.84 0.08
C GLY A 49 -1.44 14.27 0.59
N VAL A 50 -2.08 15.12 -0.22
CA VAL A 50 -2.36 16.52 0.10
C VAL A 50 -3.87 16.74 0.20
N TYR A 51 -4.29 17.56 1.18
CA TYR A 51 -5.68 17.92 1.37
C TYR A 51 -5.99 19.26 0.70
N TYR A 52 -7.00 19.26 -0.18
CA TYR A 52 -7.47 20.45 -0.88
C TYR A 52 -8.92 20.73 -0.50
N CYS A 53 -9.40 21.96 -0.64
CA CYS A 53 -10.85 22.20 -0.65
C CYS A 53 -11.46 21.63 -1.93
N GLU A 54 -12.76 21.37 -1.93
CA GLU A 54 -13.47 20.77 -3.08
C GLU A 54 -13.25 21.55 -4.39
N ALA A 55 -13.30 22.89 -4.33
CA ALA A 55 -13.10 23.75 -5.49
C ALA A 55 -11.68 23.63 -6.08
N CYS A 56 -10.62 23.78 -5.25
CA CYS A 56 -9.24 23.66 -5.73
C CYS A 56 -8.87 22.21 -6.08
N GLY A 57 -9.46 21.23 -5.38
CA GLY A 57 -9.25 19.81 -5.66
C GLY A 57 -9.84 19.39 -7.01
N ALA A 58 -10.90 20.03 -7.49
CA ALA A 58 -11.47 19.76 -8.81
C ALA A 58 -10.52 20.16 -9.95
N GLU A 59 -9.74 21.22 -9.76
CA GLU A 59 -8.76 21.70 -10.75
C GLU A 59 -7.47 20.86 -10.74
N HIS A 60 -7.04 20.39 -9.57
CA HIS A 60 -5.85 19.53 -9.42
C HIS A 60 -6.11 18.04 -9.62
N SER A 61 -7.38 17.61 -9.61
CA SER A 61 -7.70 16.22 -9.90
C SER A 61 -7.35 15.95 -11.37
N PRO A 62 -6.48 14.96 -11.66
CA PRO A 62 -6.23 14.58 -13.05
C PRO A 62 -7.60 14.22 -13.61
N LYS A 63 -8.08 14.99 -14.61
CA LYS A 63 -9.41 14.84 -15.21
C LYS A 63 -9.67 13.36 -15.36
N ARG A 64 -10.41 12.77 -14.41
CA ARG A 64 -10.75 11.37 -14.48
C ARG A 64 -11.53 11.35 -15.78
N PRO A 65 -11.08 10.60 -16.82
CA PRO A 65 -11.84 10.54 -18.06
C PRO A 65 -13.24 10.22 -17.60
N THR A 66 -14.16 11.14 -17.86
CA THR A 66 -15.56 11.02 -17.49
C THR A 66 -16.02 9.80 -18.22
N ARG A 67 -15.82 8.65 -17.57
CA ARG A 67 -16.29 7.37 -18.04
C ARG A 67 -17.78 7.62 -18.00
N LYS A 68 -18.34 7.93 -19.19
CA LYS A 68 -19.78 8.02 -19.43
C LYS A 68 -20.35 6.99 -18.50
N ARG A 69 -21.07 7.45 -17.48
CA ARG A 69 -21.76 6.59 -16.54
C ARG A 69 -22.68 5.80 -17.45
N GLN A 70 -22.19 4.66 -17.94
CA GLN A 70 -23.01 3.70 -18.63
C GLN A 70 -24.02 3.38 -17.57
N ASP A 71 -25.25 3.84 -17.79
CA ASP A 71 -26.38 3.49 -16.97
C ASP A 71 -26.37 1.97 -16.92
N ILE A 72 -25.80 1.42 -15.84
CA ILE A 72 -25.93 0.01 -15.54
C ILE A 72 -27.37 -0.07 -15.08
N PRO A 73 -28.29 -0.63 -15.89
CA PRO A 73 -29.65 -0.83 -15.43
C PRO A 73 -29.56 -1.63 -14.14
N THR A 74 -30.16 -1.10 -13.08
CA THR A 74 -30.35 -1.80 -11.81
C THR A 74 -31.10 -3.09 -12.10
N ARG A 75 -30.35 -4.17 -12.35
CA ARG A 75 -30.92 -5.49 -12.64
C ARG A 75 -31.24 -6.11 -11.30
N THR A 76 -32.53 -6.24 -11.03
CA THR A 76 -33.10 -6.99 -9.91
C THR A 76 -32.40 -8.35 -9.79
N THR A 77 -31.74 -8.57 -8.66
CA THR A 77 -31.00 -9.80 -8.36
C THR A 77 -31.98 -10.92 -8.03
N THR A 78 -32.25 -11.79 -8.99
CA THR A 78 -32.58 -13.20 -8.71
C THR A 78 -31.29 -14.00 -8.79
N ALA A 79 -30.90 -14.62 -7.68
CA ALA A 79 -29.70 -15.43 -7.55
C ALA A 79 -29.72 -16.63 -8.50
N PRO A 80 -28.56 -16.98 -9.10
CA PRO A 80 -28.26 -18.36 -9.38
C PRO A 80 -26.95 -18.77 -8.71
N THR A 81 -27.07 -19.79 -7.87
CA THR A 81 -26.06 -20.79 -7.56
C THR A 81 -25.43 -21.27 -8.86
N ASP A 82 -24.19 -20.89 -9.14
CA ASP A 82 -23.14 -21.74 -9.72
C ASP A 82 -21.84 -20.94 -9.83
N ALA A 83 -20.74 -21.59 -9.48
CA ALA A 83 -19.45 -21.00 -9.15
C ALA A 83 -18.93 -20.01 -10.20
N ALA A 84 -18.90 -18.72 -9.82
CA ALA A 84 -18.30 -17.68 -10.63
C ALA A 84 -16.76 -17.86 -10.71
N PRO A 85 -16.15 -17.75 -11.90
CA PRO A 85 -14.71 -17.59 -12.02
C PRO A 85 -14.31 -16.30 -11.29
N LEU A 86 -13.30 -16.40 -10.42
CA LEU A 86 -12.77 -15.27 -9.67
C LEU A 86 -12.45 -14.11 -10.61
N PRO A 87 -12.84 -12.86 -10.28
CA PRO A 87 -12.65 -11.72 -11.16
C PRO A 87 -11.16 -11.44 -11.39
N ASP A 88 -10.75 -11.61 -12.64
CA ASP A 88 -9.40 -11.40 -13.18
C ASP A 88 -9.07 -9.90 -13.32
N ARG A 89 -9.22 -9.15 -12.22
CA ARG A 89 -8.94 -7.71 -12.14
C ARG A 89 -7.95 -7.39 -11.03
N TYR A 90 -6.85 -8.13 -11.00
CA TYR A 90 -5.65 -7.58 -10.39
C TYR A 90 -4.87 -6.87 -11.49
N ASN A 91 -5.07 -5.55 -11.57
CA ASN A 91 -4.23 -4.67 -12.36
C ASN A 91 -2.88 -4.58 -11.63
N GLU A 92 -2.14 -5.68 -11.64
CA GLU A 92 -0.83 -5.79 -11.00
C GLU A 92 0.09 -4.78 -11.65
N SER A 93 0.81 -4.03 -10.80
CA SER A 93 1.82 -3.13 -11.31
C SER A 93 2.82 -3.94 -12.14
N PRO A 94 3.28 -3.43 -13.30
CA PRO A 94 4.28 -4.13 -14.11
C PRO A 94 5.58 -4.42 -13.31
N LYS A 95 5.83 -3.66 -12.23
CA LYS A 95 6.89 -3.92 -11.26
C LYS A 95 6.64 -5.19 -10.42
N ALA A 96 5.41 -5.42 -9.94
CA ALA A 96 5.06 -6.61 -9.17
C ALA A 96 5.19 -7.90 -9.97
N ARG A 97 4.80 -7.89 -11.25
CA ARG A 97 5.00 -9.04 -12.15
C ARG A 97 6.48 -9.38 -12.33
N ARG A 98 7.34 -8.38 -12.54
CA ARG A 98 8.79 -8.60 -12.65
C ARG A 98 9.40 -9.19 -11.37
N ALA A 99 8.96 -8.71 -10.21
CA ALA A 99 9.41 -9.24 -8.92
C ALA A 99 9.01 -10.71 -8.75
N LEU A 100 7.77 -11.06 -9.12
CA LEU A 100 7.29 -12.45 -9.07
C LEU A 100 8.06 -13.37 -10.03
N THR A 101 8.34 -12.90 -11.26
CA THR A 101 9.12 -13.68 -12.24
C THR A 101 10.55 -13.91 -11.76
N LEU A 102 11.20 -12.90 -11.18
CA LEU A 102 12.53 -13.03 -10.59
C LEU A 102 12.55 -14.03 -9.43
N ALA A 103 11.53 -13.99 -8.56
CA ALA A 103 11.40 -14.94 -7.45
C ALA A 103 11.20 -16.39 -7.94
N LEU A 104 10.44 -16.61 -9.01
CA LEU A 104 10.24 -17.93 -9.62
C LEU A 104 11.52 -18.48 -10.27
N VAL A 105 12.31 -17.63 -10.92
CA VAL A 105 13.58 -18.03 -11.55
C VAL A 105 14.64 -18.38 -10.50
N GLY A 106 14.60 -17.77 -9.31
CA GLY A 106 15.46 -18.13 -8.17
C GLY A 106 15.19 -19.53 -7.58
N LEU A 107 14.06 -20.15 -7.92
CA LEU A 107 13.67 -21.47 -7.40
C LEU A 107 14.46 -22.65 -8.01
N ILE A 108 15.36 -22.40 -8.98
CA ILE A 108 16.15 -23.45 -9.63
C ILE A 108 17.41 -23.75 -8.78
N PRO A 109 17.49 -24.94 -8.15
CA PRO A 109 18.65 -25.30 -7.34
C PRO A 109 19.93 -25.39 -8.20
N GLY A 110 21.01 -24.77 -7.72
CA GLY A 110 22.35 -24.79 -8.37
C GLY A 110 22.80 -23.46 -8.94
N VAL A 111 21.90 -22.65 -9.49
CA VAL A 111 22.18 -21.27 -9.95
C VAL A 111 21.76 -20.23 -8.89
N GLY A 112 20.91 -20.68 -7.95
CA GLY A 112 20.20 -19.83 -7.00
C GLY A 112 21.05 -19.09 -5.97
N LEU A 113 22.19 -19.60 -5.50
CA LEU A 113 22.84 -19.01 -4.33
C LEU A 113 23.38 -17.59 -4.57
N VAL A 114 23.95 -17.32 -5.75
CA VAL A 114 24.44 -15.98 -6.11
C VAL A 114 23.29 -15.09 -6.60
N LEU A 115 22.35 -15.67 -7.35
CA LEU A 115 21.19 -14.93 -7.88
C LEU A 115 20.18 -14.56 -6.79
N ASP A 116 20.04 -15.37 -5.73
CA ASP A 116 19.16 -15.09 -4.59
C ASP A 116 19.65 -13.88 -3.82
N VAL A 117 20.96 -13.75 -3.59
CA VAL A 117 21.50 -12.58 -2.89
C VAL A 117 21.22 -11.30 -3.70
N ILE A 118 21.40 -11.35 -5.02
CA ILE A 118 21.09 -10.22 -5.91
C ILE A 118 19.58 -9.93 -5.92
N ALA A 119 18.74 -10.95 -6.02
CA ALA A 119 17.29 -10.82 -6.00
C ALA A 119 16.81 -10.20 -4.66
N LEU A 120 17.39 -10.63 -3.54
CA LEU A 120 17.08 -10.12 -2.21
C LEU A 120 17.44 -8.64 -2.10
N ILE A 121 18.63 -8.22 -2.56
CA ILE A 121 19.04 -6.80 -2.59
C ILE A 121 18.10 -5.96 -3.45
N VAL A 122 17.76 -6.41 -4.66
CA VAL A 122 16.85 -5.69 -5.57
C VAL A 122 15.43 -5.57 -4.96
N THR A 123 14.96 -6.64 -4.32
CA THR A 123 13.65 -6.65 -3.67
C THR A 123 13.62 -5.70 -2.47
N PHE A 124 14.70 -5.64 -1.69
CA PHE A 124 14.84 -4.73 -0.55
C PHE A 124 14.85 -3.26 -0.99
N GLY A 125 15.57 -2.93 -2.08
CA GLY A 125 15.58 -1.58 -2.63
C GLY A 125 14.20 -1.13 -3.14
N ALA A 126 13.45 -2.02 -3.81
CA ALA A 126 12.08 -1.73 -4.21
C ALA A 126 11.15 -1.54 -2.99
N PHE A 127 11.43 -2.22 -1.89
CA PHE A 127 10.67 -2.11 -0.64
C PHE A 127 10.96 -0.79 0.10
N SER A 128 12.20 -0.32 0.11
CA SER A 128 12.53 0.97 0.75
C SER A 128 11.83 2.14 0.03
N GLU A 129 11.80 2.11 -1.31
CA GLU A 129 11.10 3.09 -2.16
C GLU A 129 9.58 3.09 -1.89
N LEU A 130 9.00 1.92 -1.56
CA LEU A 130 7.59 1.79 -1.17
C LEU A 130 7.33 2.21 0.28
N SER A 131 8.30 1.99 1.18
CA SER A 131 8.19 2.35 2.59
C SER A 131 8.15 3.87 2.80
N GLU A 132 8.80 4.63 1.92
CA GLU A 132 8.86 6.09 1.99
C GLU A 132 7.55 6.76 1.55
N ILE A 133 6.70 6.04 0.80
CA ILE A 133 5.51 6.63 0.21
C ILE A 133 4.27 6.55 1.11
N ARG A 134 4.13 5.63 2.10
CA ARG A 134 2.77 5.34 2.60
C ARG A 134 2.58 4.87 4.05
N GLY A 135 1.98 5.75 4.84
CA GLY A 135 0.96 5.42 5.84
C GLY A 135 -0.37 4.93 5.21
N MET A 136 -0.35 3.85 4.43
CA MET A 136 -1.58 3.26 3.87
C MET A 136 -1.82 1.81 4.31
N ARG A 137 -3.04 1.64 4.82
CA ARG A 137 -3.79 0.48 5.33
C ARG A 137 -3.96 -0.71 4.34
N GLY A 138 -2.92 -1.05 3.57
CA GLY A 138 -2.91 -2.18 2.62
C GLY A 138 -1.77 -3.18 2.86
N THR A 139 -1.19 -3.19 4.06
CA THR A 139 0.08 -3.85 4.40
C THR A 139 0.03 -5.37 4.49
N GLY A 140 -1.13 -5.99 4.73
CA GLY A 140 -1.22 -7.42 5.04
C GLY A 140 -0.63 -8.34 3.96
N ARG A 141 -0.85 -8.04 2.68
CA ARG A 141 -0.37 -8.88 1.57
C ARG A 141 1.12 -8.73 1.29
N ALA A 142 1.66 -7.52 1.39
CA ALA A 142 3.09 -7.28 1.20
C ALA A 142 3.91 -7.92 2.32
N VAL A 143 3.42 -7.82 3.55
CA VAL A 143 4.05 -8.46 4.72
C VAL A 143 3.99 -9.99 4.59
N ALA A 144 2.86 -10.56 4.18
CA ALA A 144 2.75 -12.01 3.98
C ALA A 144 3.74 -12.52 2.92
N ALA A 145 3.85 -11.83 1.78
CA ALA A 145 4.81 -12.20 0.73
C ALA A 145 6.26 -12.14 1.23
N MET A 146 6.60 -11.10 1.99
CA MET A 146 7.93 -10.95 2.60
C MET A 146 8.24 -12.08 3.59
N LEU A 147 7.29 -12.44 4.46
CA LEU A 147 7.47 -13.53 5.42
C LEU A 147 7.66 -14.89 4.72
N ILE A 148 6.88 -15.17 3.68
CA ILE A 148 7.03 -16.41 2.90
C ILE A 148 8.41 -16.48 2.25
N ALA A 149 8.88 -15.39 1.63
CA ALA A 149 10.21 -15.32 1.03
C ALA A 149 11.32 -15.55 2.07
N LEU A 150 11.18 -14.97 3.26
CA LEU A 150 12.17 -15.10 4.34
C LEU A 150 12.23 -16.53 4.92
N VAL A 151 11.07 -17.17 5.13
CA VAL A 151 10.99 -18.57 5.57
C VAL A 151 11.59 -19.51 4.53
N TRP A 152 11.31 -19.27 3.25
CA TRP A 152 11.87 -20.08 2.16
C TRP A 152 13.39 -19.98 2.07
N LEU A 153 13.94 -18.77 2.18
CA LEU A 153 15.39 -18.53 2.21
C LEU A 153 16.04 -19.25 3.40
N ALA A 154 15.43 -19.16 4.58
CA ALA A 154 15.93 -19.85 5.78
C ALA A 154 15.95 -21.37 5.58
N ALA A 155 14.90 -21.94 4.97
CA ALA A 155 14.85 -23.36 4.66
C ALA A 155 15.97 -23.79 3.70
N GLN A 156 16.27 -22.98 2.67
CA GLN A 156 17.38 -23.25 1.76
C GLN A 156 18.75 -23.22 2.47
N LEU A 157 18.96 -22.24 3.36
CA LEU A 157 20.21 -22.16 4.12
C LEU A 157 20.41 -23.39 5.02
N VAL A 158 19.35 -23.86 5.70
CA VAL A 158 19.41 -25.08 6.51
C VAL A 158 19.75 -26.29 5.65
N ALA A 159 19.09 -26.45 4.49
CA ALA A 159 19.38 -27.55 3.57
C ALA A 159 20.83 -27.53 3.07
N ALA A 160 21.36 -26.35 2.75
CA ALA A 160 22.75 -26.18 2.33
C ALA A 160 23.75 -26.58 3.43
N VAL A 161 23.50 -26.18 4.68
CA VAL A 161 24.33 -26.58 5.83
C VAL A 161 24.32 -28.09 6.04
N LEU A 162 23.15 -28.73 5.97
CA LEU A 162 23.03 -30.19 6.11
C LEU A 162 23.78 -30.94 5.01
N LEU A 163 23.71 -30.46 3.76
CA LEU A 163 24.49 -31.03 2.66
C LEU A 163 26.00 -30.90 2.88
N LEU A 164 26.46 -29.76 3.41
CA LEU A 164 27.87 -29.56 3.74
C LEU A 164 28.34 -30.51 4.85
N GLN A 165 27.51 -30.72 5.89
CA GLN A 165 27.81 -31.67 6.97
C GLN A 165 27.91 -33.11 6.45
N HIS A 166 26.99 -33.51 5.59
CA HIS A 166 27.02 -34.84 4.96
C HIS A 166 28.23 -35.02 4.05
N TYR A 167 28.68 -33.98 3.36
CA TYR A 167 29.86 -34.05 2.49
C TYR A 167 31.18 -34.06 3.28
N SER A 168 31.19 -33.48 4.49
CA SER A 168 32.36 -33.50 5.37
C SER A 168 32.56 -34.79 6.16
N SER A 169 31.54 -35.67 6.18
CA SER A 169 31.56 -36.95 6.89
C SER A 169 32.02 -38.08 5.97
#